data_AF-A0A484ZIS1-F1
#
_entry.id   AF-A0A484ZIS1-F1
#
_cell.length_a   1.000
_cell.length_b   1.000
_cell.length_c   1.000
_cell.angle_alpha   90.00
_cell.angle_beta   90.00
_cell.angle_gamma   90.00
#
_symmetry.space_group_name_H-M   'P 1'
#
loop_
_entity.id
_entity.type
_entity.pdbx_description
1 polymer ?
#
loop_
_entity_poly.entity_id
_entity_poly.type
_entity_poly.pdbx_seq_one_letter_code
_entity_poly.pdbx_strand_id
1 'polypeptide(L)'
;MPTLLIGDFILVEKYAYGVKDPITMTTLVKTGTPQRGDIAVFKYPKDKNIDYIKRVVGLPGDTVHYDVSTKMLTITPCLPDE
;
A
#
# COMPACT_ATOMS: atom_id res chain seq x y z
N MET A 1 0.93 -18.77 -0.10
CA MET A 1 -0.42 -18.18 -0.26
C MET A 1 -1.24 -18.60 0.96
N PRO A 2 -1.94 -17.67 1.64
CA PRO A 2 -3.38 -17.91 1.82
C PRO A 2 -4.29 -16.66 1.83
N THR A 3 -3.81 -15.45 1.49
CA THR A 3 -4.58 -14.23 1.83
C THR A 3 -5.63 -13.82 0.79
N LEU A 4 -5.43 -14.12 -0.49
CA LEU A 4 -6.41 -13.86 -1.57
C LEU A 4 -6.26 -14.93 -2.65
N LEU A 5 -7.39 -15.49 -3.08
CA LEU A 5 -7.46 -16.48 -4.15
C LEU A 5 -8.00 -15.86 -5.44
N ILE A 6 -7.63 -16.46 -6.57
CA ILE A 6 -8.15 -16.06 -7.88
C ILE A 6 -9.63 -16.42 -7.90
N GLY A 7 -10.51 -15.40 -7.92
CA GLY A 7 -11.96 -15.55 -7.87
C GLY A 7 -12.64 -14.90 -6.67
N ASP A 8 -11.88 -14.42 -5.67
CA ASP A 8 -12.45 -13.73 -4.52
C ASP A 8 -13.00 -12.34 -4.91
N PHE A 9 -14.25 -12.06 -4.52
CA PHE A 9 -14.81 -10.71 -4.54
C PHE A 9 -14.41 -9.98 -3.26
N ILE A 10 -13.50 -9.03 -3.40
CA ILE A 10 -13.03 -8.20 -2.28
C ILE A 10 -13.88 -6.93 -2.19
N LEU A 11 -14.38 -6.64 -0.99
CA LEU A 11 -14.96 -5.33 -0.69
C LEU A 11 -13.80 -4.41 -0.27
N VAL A 12 -13.44 -3.48 -1.14
CA VAL A 12 -12.37 -2.51 -0.87
C VAL A 12 -12.99 -1.18 -0.52
N GLU A 13 -12.67 -0.66 0.66
CA GLU A 13 -12.97 0.72 1.02
C GLU A 13 -12.00 1.66 0.28
N LYS A 14 -12.34 2.01 -0.95
CA LYS A 14 -11.50 2.78 -1.88
C LYS A 14 -11.17 4.19 -1.38
N TYR A 15 -11.85 4.67 -0.34
CA TYR A 15 -11.74 6.03 0.19
C TYR A 15 -10.86 6.18 1.44
N ALA A 16 -10.30 5.07 1.96
CA ALA A 16 -9.51 5.08 3.20
C ALA A 16 -8.19 5.90 3.12
N TYR A 17 -7.62 6.07 1.92
CA TYR A 17 -6.35 6.81 1.71
C TYR A 17 -6.51 8.07 0.86
N GLY A 18 -7.72 8.63 0.91
CA GLY A 18 -8.07 9.88 0.28
C GLY A 18 -8.82 9.73 -1.03
N VAL A 19 -9.82 10.58 -1.20
CA VAL A 19 -10.62 10.69 -2.43
C VAL A 19 -9.71 11.31 -3.49
N LYS A 20 -9.41 10.59 -4.56
CA LYS A 20 -8.70 11.16 -5.71
C LYS A 20 -9.70 11.64 -6.75
N ASP A 21 -9.46 12.81 -7.30
CA ASP A 21 -10.18 13.29 -8.49
C ASP A 21 -9.99 12.27 -9.64
N PRO A 22 -11.07 11.71 -10.21
CA PRO A 22 -10.99 10.72 -11.28
C PRO A 22 -10.39 11.27 -12.58
N ILE A 23 -10.35 12.59 -12.76
CA ILE A 23 -9.82 13.26 -13.96
C ILE A 23 -8.37 13.70 -13.74
N THR A 24 -8.07 14.34 -12.61
CA THR A 24 -6.75 14.94 -12.35
C THR A 24 -5.83 14.09 -11.47
N MET A 25 -6.34 12.99 -10.89
CA MET A 25 -5.68 12.17 -9.85
C MET A 25 -5.22 12.96 -8.60
N THR A 26 -5.70 14.19 -8.42
CA THR A 26 -5.34 15.04 -7.30
C THR A 26 -6.07 14.57 -6.04
N THR A 27 -5.38 14.51 -4.91
CA THR A 27 -5.98 14.11 -3.62
C THR A 27 -6.91 15.21 -3.12
N LEU A 28 -8.22 15.00 -3.21
CA LEU A 28 -9.28 15.95 -2.82
C LEU A 28 -9.46 16.01 -1.29
N VAL A 29 -9.27 14.88 -0.60
CA VAL A 29 -9.36 14.79 0.86
C VAL A 29 -8.26 13.83 1.35
N LYS A 30 -7.38 14.26 2.26
CA LYS A 30 -6.44 13.37 2.96
C LYS A 30 -7.18 12.69 4.12
N THR A 31 -7.83 11.56 3.87
CA THR A 31 -8.71 10.91 4.87
C THR A 31 -7.99 9.92 5.79
N GLY A 32 -6.73 9.55 5.48
CA GLY A 32 -5.92 8.69 6.35
C GLY A 32 -4.54 8.41 5.74
N THR A 33 -3.54 8.15 6.59
CA THR A 33 -2.23 7.65 6.16
C THR A 33 -2.23 6.12 6.21
N PRO A 34 -1.69 5.42 5.20
CA PRO A 34 -1.56 3.96 5.24
C PRO A 34 -0.79 3.53 6.48
N GLN A 35 -1.26 2.46 7.13
CA GLN A 35 -0.58 1.83 8.24
C GLN A 35 0.12 0.55 7.78
N ARG A 36 1.13 0.13 8.53
CA ARG A 36 1.83 -1.13 8.26
C ARG A 36 0.85 -2.29 8.40
N GLY A 37 0.86 -3.19 7.42
CA GLY A 37 -0.02 -4.35 7.39
C GLY A 37 -1.32 -4.11 6.62
N ASP A 38 -1.68 -2.87 6.29
CA ASP A 38 -2.87 -2.58 5.49
C ASP A 38 -2.79 -3.21 4.09
N ILE A 39 -3.94 -3.59 3.52
CA ILE A 39 -4.04 -3.97 2.11
C ILE A 39 -4.46 -2.73 1.33
N ALA A 40 -3.56 -2.20 0.50
CA ALA A 40 -3.80 -1.01 -0.29
C ALA A 40 -4.07 -1.36 -1.75
N VAL A 41 -5.04 -0.66 -2.34
CA VAL A 41 -5.30 -0.66 -3.77
C VAL A 41 -4.79 0.64 -4.37
N PHE A 42 -3.94 0.55 -5.38
CA PHE A 42 -3.36 1.73 -6.03
C PHE A 42 -3.14 1.49 -7.52
N LYS A 43 -3.11 2.58 -8.29
CA LYS A 43 -2.77 2.54 -9.72
C LYS A 43 -1.31 2.17 -9.89
N TYR A 44 -1.04 1.21 -10.79
CA TYR A 44 0.33 0.82 -11.09
C TYR A 44 1.11 2.05 -11.63
N PRO A 45 2.28 2.38 -11.06
CA PRO A 45 2.97 3.63 -11.40
C PRO A 45 3.39 3.77 -12.87
N LYS A 46 3.66 2.65 -13.57
CA LYS A 46 4.05 2.70 -15.00
C LYS A 46 2.84 2.69 -15.94
N ASP A 47 1.72 2.12 -15.52
CA ASP A 47 0.47 2.11 -16.29
C ASP A 47 -0.73 2.31 -15.35
N LYS A 48 -1.30 3.51 -15.41
CA LYS A 48 -2.40 3.93 -14.54
C LYS A 48 -3.74 3.28 -14.89
N ASN A 49 -3.84 2.54 -15.99
CA ASN A 49 -5.03 1.77 -16.32
C ASN A 49 -5.16 0.50 -15.48
N ILE A 50 -4.08 0.05 -14.85
CA ILE A 50 -4.04 -1.19 -14.08
C ILE A 50 -4.10 -0.88 -12.58
N ASP A 51 -5.08 -1.48 -11.89
CA ASP A 51 -5.19 -1.45 -10.42
C ASP A 51 -4.38 -2.60 -9.80
N TYR A 52 -3.53 -2.28 -8.83
CA TYR A 52 -2.72 -3.24 -8.07
C TYR A 52 -3.22 -3.31 -6.63
N ILE A 53 -3.17 -4.51 -6.07
CA ILE A 53 -3.54 -4.79 -4.68
C ILE A 53 -2.35 -5.44 -4.00
N LYS A 54 -1.79 -4.75 -3.00
CA LYS A 54 -0.61 -5.21 -2.25
C LYS A 54 -0.75 -4.85 -0.77
N ARG A 55 0.03 -5.52 0.08
CA ARG A 55 0.15 -5.19 1.50
C ARG A 55 1.19 -4.09 1.69
N VAL A 56 0.85 -3.08 2.49
CA VAL A 56 1.78 -2.03 2.92
C VAL A 56 2.75 -2.65 3.92
N VAL A 57 4.03 -2.70 3.56
CA VAL A 57 5.10 -3.23 4.42
C VAL A 57 5.95 -2.12 5.03
N GLY A 58 6.29 -1.09 4.26
CA GLY A 58 7.04 0.08 4.73
C GLY A 58 6.24 1.36 4.59
N LEU A 59 6.45 2.28 5.53
CA LEU A 59 5.98 3.64 5.58
C LEU A 59 7.15 4.61 5.32
N PRO A 60 6.85 5.90 5.03
CA PRO A 60 7.91 6.90 4.89
C PRO A 60 8.85 6.92 6.10
N GLY A 61 10.16 6.91 5.86
CA GLY A 61 11.20 6.83 6.89
C GLY A 61 11.69 5.40 7.20
N ASP A 62 10.94 4.37 6.83
CA ASP A 62 11.36 2.99 7.10
C ASP A 62 12.48 2.53 6.18
N THR A 63 13.45 1.81 6.75
CA THR A 63 14.39 1.01 5.97
C THR A 63 13.87 -0.43 5.87
N VAL A 64 13.59 -0.89 4.65
CA VAL A 64 13.10 -2.24 4.38
C VAL A 64 14.20 -3.09 3.76
N HIS A 65 14.52 -4.21 4.38
CA HIS A 65 15.45 -5.21 3.86
C HIS A 65 14.70 -6.51 3.54
N TYR A 66 14.94 -7.06 2.36
CA TYR A 66 14.38 -8.34 1.95
C TYR A 66 15.50 -9.33 1.64
N ASP A 67 15.57 -10.40 2.42
CA ASP A 67 16.47 -11.52 2.17
C ASP A 67 15.78 -12.53 1.25
N VAL A 68 16.29 -12.64 0.03
CA VAL A 68 15.73 -13.53 -1.01
C VAL A 68 15.93 -15.01 -0.67
N SER A 69 17.00 -15.35 0.05
CA SER A 69 17.35 -16.74 0.38
C SER A 69 16.44 -17.31 1.46
N THR A 70 16.19 -16.54 2.51
CA THR A 70 15.31 -16.91 3.63
C THR A 70 13.85 -16.48 3.41
N LYS A 71 13.62 -15.62 2.41
CA LYS A 71 12.32 -14.97 2.13
C LYS A 71 11.81 -14.14 3.31
N MET A 72 12.72 -13.63 4.14
CA MET A 72 12.40 -12.80 5.30
C MET A 72 12.46 -11.31 4.95
N LEU A 73 11.56 -10.55 5.56
CA LEU A 73 11.50 -9.10 5.42
C LEU A 73 11.75 -8.47 6.79
N THR A 74 12.80 -7.67 6.90
CA THR A 74 13.19 -6.94 8.10
C THR A 74 12.91 -5.47 7.89
N ILE A 75 12.32 -4.82 8.87
CA ILE A 75 11.99 -3.40 8.78
C ILE A 75 12.55 -2.67 9.98
N THR A 76 13.40 -1.70 9.70
CA THR A 76 13.95 -0.80 10.70
C THR A 76 13.16 0.50 10.62
N PRO A 77 12.29 0.79 11.62
CA PRO A 77 11.59 2.07 11.67
C PRO A 77 12.60 3.21 11.88
N CYS A 78 12.34 4.37 11.29
CA CYS A 78 13.05 5.58 11.71
C CYS A 78 12.63 5.89 13.14
N LEU A 79 13.61 6.08 14.03
CA LEU A 79 13.33 6.66 15.34
C LEU A 79 12.77 8.07 15.11
N PRO A 80 11.74 8.51 15.85
CA PRO A 80 11.36 9.90 15.82
C PRO A 80 12.54 10.75 16.31
N ASP A 81 12.85 11.82 15.59
CA ASP A 81 13.71 12.88 16.11
C ASP A 81 13.02 13.40 17.39
N GLU A 82 13.72 13.30 18.53
CA GLU A 82 13.22 13.69 19.87
C GLU A 82 12.93 15.19 19.98
#